data_AF-A0A9P7N8D1-F1
#
_entry.id   AF-A0A9P7N8D1-F1
#
_cell.length_a   1.000
_cell.length_b   1.000
_cell.length_c   1.000
_cell.angle_alpha   90.00
_cell.angle_beta   90.00
_cell.angle_gamma   90.00
#
_symmetry.space_group_name_H-M   'P 1'
#
loop_
_entity.id
_entity.type
_entity.pdbx_description
1 polymer ?
#
loop_
_entity_poly.entity_id
_entity_poly.type
_entity_poly.pdbx_seq_one_letter_code
_entity_poly.pdbx_strand_id
1 'polypeptide(L)'
;MANSKFEYVRNFEQTDSLLPNTWIVVRIDGRAFTKMCVKYGFEKPNDRRALDLMNAAAKAVVTDLPESIIAYGGTLAAEKNEILFSRFHINYNNEPEIFKKGSVIFRD
;
A
#
# COMPACT_ATOMS: atom_id res chain seq x y z
N MET A 1 17.05 6.42 41.72
CA MET A 1 16.72 6.25 40.29
C MET A 1 15.46 5.40 40.19
N ALA A 2 14.38 5.93 39.63
CA ALA A 2 13.04 5.34 39.72
C ALA A 2 12.72 4.25 38.65
N ASN A 3 13.62 3.98 37.70
CA ASN A 3 13.36 3.08 36.57
C ASN A 3 14.24 1.81 36.52
N SER A 4 15.11 1.54 37.50
CA SER A 4 16.04 0.39 37.45
C SER A 4 15.36 -0.98 37.63
N LYS A 5 14.17 -1.03 38.22
CA LYS A 5 13.47 -2.30 38.54
C LYS A 5 13.01 -3.07 37.29
N PHE A 6 12.74 -2.37 36.18
CA PHE A 6 12.16 -2.97 34.97
C PHE A 6 13.04 -2.79 33.73
N GLU A 7 14.25 -2.22 33.86
CA GLU A 7 15.13 -1.94 32.73
C GLU A 7 15.53 -3.20 31.94
N TYR A 8 15.59 -4.36 32.62
CA TYR A 8 15.91 -5.65 32.02
C TYR A 8 14.95 -6.08 30.90
N VAL A 9 13.72 -5.52 30.84
CA VAL A 9 12.74 -5.87 29.79
C VAL A 9 13.20 -5.42 28.40
N ARG A 10 14.03 -4.36 28.31
CA ARG A 10 14.60 -3.91 27.04
C ARG A 10 15.56 -4.95 26.43
N ASN A 11 16.16 -5.81 27.24
CA ASN A 11 17.06 -6.86 26.76
C ASN A 11 16.34 -7.96 25.97
N PHE A 12 15.00 -7.99 26.00
CA PHE A 12 14.19 -8.89 25.19
C PHE A 12 13.83 -8.27 23.83
N GLU A 13 14.13 -6.99 23.60
CA GLU A 13 13.99 -6.36 22.29
C GLU A 13 15.10 -6.88 21.37
N GLN A 14 14.73 -7.33 20.17
CA GLN A 14 15.68 -7.70 19.12
C GLN A 14 15.62 -6.64 18.03
N THR A 15 16.79 -6.13 17.63
CA THR A 15 16.90 -5.17 16.53
C THR A 15 17.14 -5.91 15.21
N ASP A 16 16.18 -5.84 14.30
CA ASP A 16 16.36 -6.31 12.93
C ASP A 16 17.05 -5.24 12.10
N SER A 17 18.34 -5.44 11.81
CA SER A 17 19.12 -4.54 10.95
C SER A 17 19.07 -5.01 9.50
N LEU A 18 18.81 -4.07 8.59
CA LEU A 18 18.85 -4.34 7.15
C LEU A 18 20.30 -4.32 6.65
N LEU A 19 20.58 -5.09 5.60
CA LEU A 19 21.91 -5.15 5.01
C LEU A 19 22.29 -3.77 4.41
N PRO A 20 23.45 -3.19 4.78
CA PRO A 20 23.91 -1.94 4.21
C PRO A 20 24.07 -2.01 2.69
N ASN A 21 23.94 -0.86 2.00
CA ASN A 21 24.10 -0.74 0.54
C ASN A 21 23.15 -1.62 -0.28
N THR A 22 21.95 -1.90 0.24
CA THR A 22 20.89 -2.59 -0.51
C THR A 22 19.65 -1.73 -0.65
N TRP A 23 18.88 -1.97 -1.72
CA TRP A 23 17.60 -1.31 -1.93
C TRP A 23 16.56 -1.85 -0.95
N ILE A 24 15.95 -0.94 -0.20
CA ILE A 24 14.87 -1.28 0.73
C ILE A 24 13.54 -1.12 -0.01
N VAL A 25 12.73 -2.17 -0.01
CA VAL A 25 11.37 -2.14 -0.57
C VAL A 25 10.38 -2.39 0.56
N VAL A 26 9.54 -1.40 0.85
CA VAL A 26 8.50 -1.49 1.87
C VAL A 26 7.14 -1.63 1.19
N ARG A 27 6.42 -2.72 1.46
CA ARG A 27 5.05 -2.93 0.98
C ARG A 27 4.07 -2.71 2.12
N ILE A 28 3.16 -1.77 1.94
CA ILE A 28 2.05 -1.51 2.87
C ILE A 28 0.77 -2.08 2.25
N ASP A 29 0.09 -2.96 2.99
CA ASP A 29 -1.17 -3.56 2.55
C ASP A 29 -2.31 -3.27 3.53
N GLY A 30 -3.51 -3.06 2.98
CA GLY A 30 -4.70 -2.72 3.74
C GLY A 30 -5.28 -3.93 4.46
N ARG A 31 -5.19 -3.99 5.79
CA ARG A 31 -5.81 -5.06 6.57
C ARG A 31 -7.34 -5.03 6.43
N ALA A 32 -7.93 -6.16 6.04
CA ALA A 32 -9.38 -6.34 5.90
C ALA A 32 -10.07 -5.36 4.93
N PHE A 33 -9.37 -4.98 3.85
CA PHE A 33 -9.85 -4.00 2.87
C PHE A 33 -11.21 -4.35 2.25
N THR A 34 -11.52 -5.64 2.07
CA THR A 34 -12.84 -6.11 1.61
C THR A 34 -13.99 -5.68 2.52
N LYS A 35 -13.81 -5.79 3.86
CA LYS A 35 -14.84 -5.38 4.84
C LYS A 35 -15.00 -3.87 4.84
N MET A 36 -13.89 -3.14 4.69
CA MET A 36 -13.89 -1.68 4.57
C MET A 36 -14.69 -1.23 3.34
N CYS A 37 -14.44 -1.84 2.17
CA CYS A 37 -15.16 -1.51 0.95
C CYS A 37 -16.68 -1.67 1.10
N VAL A 38 -17.11 -2.76 1.75
CA VAL A 38 -18.55 -3.01 2.01
C VAL A 38 -19.11 -1.97 2.97
N LYS A 39 -18.41 -1.70 4.08
CA LYS A 39 -18.85 -0.75 5.11
C LYS A 39 -19.05 0.67 4.56
N TYR A 40 -18.15 1.12 3.69
CA TYR A 40 -18.18 2.47 3.13
C TYR A 40 -18.84 2.54 1.74
N GLY A 41 -19.45 1.46 1.26
CA GLY A 41 -20.18 1.44 0.00
C GLY A 41 -19.31 1.78 -1.22
N PHE A 42 -18.12 1.20 -1.30
CA PHE A 42 -17.22 1.44 -2.42
C PHE A 42 -17.78 0.82 -3.71
N GLU A 43 -17.68 1.58 -4.79
CA GLU A 43 -18.08 1.13 -6.12
C GLU A 43 -17.20 -0.03 -6.59
N LYS A 44 -17.81 -0.96 -7.34
CA LYS A 44 -17.15 -2.12 -7.92
C LYS A 44 -17.29 -2.07 -9.44
N PRO A 45 -16.25 -2.48 -10.20
CA PRO A 45 -15.00 -3.07 -9.73
C PRO A 45 -13.96 -2.06 -9.23
N ASN A 46 -14.08 -0.79 -9.60
CA ASN A 46 -13.14 0.28 -9.25
C ASN A 46 -13.90 1.44 -8.59
N ASP A 47 -13.43 1.92 -7.43
CA ASP A 47 -13.92 3.15 -6.81
C ASP A 47 -12.85 4.25 -6.97
N ARG A 48 -13.18 5.32 -7.69
CA ARG A 48 -12.24 6.41 -7.97
C ARG A 48 -11.83 7.16 -6.70
N ARG A 49 -12.77 7.36 -5.77
CA ARG A 49 -12.50 8.07 -4.51
C ARG A 49 -11.53 7.30 -3.65
N ALA A 50 -11.66 5.98 -3.63
CA ALA A 50 -10.74 5.09 -2.91
C ALA A 50 -9.31 5.17 -3.46
N LEU A 51 -9.16 5.19 -4.79
CA LEU A 51 -7.85 5.31 -5.44
C LEU A 51 -7.23 6.69 -5.21
N ASP A 52 -8.02 7.76 -5.33
CA ASP A 52 -7.52 9.11 -5.07
C ASP A 52 -7.09 9.28 -3.60
N LEU A 53 -7.82 8.67 -2.65
CA LEU A 53 -7.43 8.61 -1.24
C LEU A 53 -6.11 7.86 -1.03
N MET A 54 -5.93 6.70 -1.68
CA MET A 54 -4.66 5.96 -1.61
C MET A 54 -3.50 6.78 -2.17
N ASN A 55 -3.72 7.49 -3.27
CA ASN A 55 -2.69 8.32 -3.90
C ASN A 55 -2.31 9.52 -3.02
N ALA A 56 -3.29 10.15 -2.38
CA ALA A 56 -3.05 11.23 -1.43
C ALA A 56 -2.25 10.73 -0.22
N ALA A 57 -2.59 9.55 0.33
CA ALA A 57 -1.85 8.95 1.43
C ALA A 57 -0.41 8.58 1.03
N ALA A 58 -0.23 7.98 -0.15
CA ALA A 58 1.10 7.65 -0.68
C ALA A 58 1.95 8.92 -0.89
N LYS A 59 1.35 10.01 -1.41
CA LYS A 59 2.03 11.29 -1.55
C LYS A 59 2.47 11.88 -0.22
N ALA A 60 1.63 11.80 0.81
CA ALA A 60 1.98 12.26 2.16
C ALA A 60 3.18 11.48 2.72
N VAL A 61 3.16 10.14 2.61
CA VAL A 61 4.27 9.28 3.07
C VAL A 61 5.58 9.59 2.34
N VAL A 62 5.53 9.75 1.01
CA VAL A 62 6.72 10.09 0.21
C VAL A 62 7.26 11.47 0.58
N THR A 63 6.37 12.41 0.92
CA THR A 63 6.77 13.77 1.34
C THR A 63 7.47 13.73 2.71
N ASP A 64 6.88 13.01 3.68
CA ASP A 64 7.33 12.94 5.07
C ASP A 64 8.58 12.05 5.26
N LEU A 65 8.82 11.09 4.36
CA LEU A 65 10.02 10.24 4.37
C LEU A 65 11.02 10.75 3.30
N PRO A 66 11.97 11.64 3.66
CA PRO A 66 12.88 12.25 2.69
C PRO A 66 13.79 11.24 1.96
N GLU A 67 14.05 10.09 2.60
CA GLU A 67 14.85 9.00 2.02
C GLU A 67 14.09 8.17 0.97
N SER A 68 12.77 8.38 0.83
CA SER A 68 11.97 7.65 -0.15
C SER A 68 12.12 8.25 -1.55
N ILE A 69 12.50 7.41 -2.50
CA ILE A 69 12.81 7.84 -3.88
C ILE A 69 11.57 7.68 -4.77
N ILE A 70 10.79 6.60 -4.58
CA ILE A 70 9.64 6.24 -5.41
C ILE A 70 8.56 5.58 -4.56
N ALA A 71 7.29 5.86 -4.84
CA ALA A 71 6.16 5.04 -4.38
C ALA A 71 5.32 4.52 -5.55
N TYR A 72 4.80 3.29 -5.39
CA TYR A 72 3.92 2.64 -6.35
C TYR A 72 2.65 2.15 -5.64
N GLY A 73 1.49 2.51 -6.19
CA GLY A 73 0.18 2.07 -5.73
C GLY A 73 -0.55 1.31 -6.82
N GLY A 74 -0.89 0.05 -6.58
CA GLY A 74 -1.64 -0.78 -7.53
C GLY A 74 -1.87 -2.20 -7.02
N THR A 75 -2.84 -2.89 -7.61
CA THR A 75 -3.09 -4.33 -7.40
C THR A 75 -2.36 -5.14 -8.49
N LEU A 76 -2.00 -6.39 -8.21
CA LEU A 76 -1.39 -7.26 -9.21
C LEU A 76 -2.32 -7.42 -10.43
N ALA A 77 -1.79 -7.16 -11.62
CA ALA A 77 -2.57 -7.15 -12.86
C ALA A 77 -3.21 -8.52 -13.16
N ALA A 78 -2.52 -9.62 -12.83
CA ALA A 78 -3.04 -10.97 -13.03
C ALA A 78 -4.27 -11.25 -12.16
N GLU A 79 -4.20 -10.95 -10.86
CA GLU A 79 -5.32 -11.10 -9.93
C GLU A 79 -6.50 -10.21 -10.37
N LYS A 80 -6.20 -8.99 -10.80
CA LYS A 80 -7.23 -8.05 -11.28
C LYS A 80 -7.92 -8.55 -12.55
N ASN A 81 -7.16 -9.09 -13.50
CA ASN A 81 -7.70 -9.65 -14.74
C ASN A 81 -8.68 -10.78 -14.46
N GLU A 82 -8.28 -11.74 -13.60
CA GLU A 82 -9.13 -12.86 -13.21
C GLU A 82 -10.42 -12.40 -12.52
N ILE A 83 -10.33 -11.45 -11.57
CA ILE A 83 -11.49 -10.94 -10.84
C ILE A 83 -12.46 -10.18 -11.77
N LEU A 84 -11.95 -9.32 -12.65
CA LEU A 84 -12.77 -8.57 -13.59
C LEU A 84 -13.50 -9.48 -14.57
N PHE A 85 -12.81 -10.48 -15.09
CA PHE A 85 -13.40 -11.43 -16.03
C PHE A 85 -14.43 -12.34 -15.35
N SER A 86 -14.05 -13.02 -14.27
CA SER A 86 -14.88 -14.04 -13.62
C SER A 86 -16.09 -13.48 -12.88
N ARG A 87 -15.98 -12.31 -12.24
CA ARG A 87 -17.05 -11.76 -11.39
C ARG A 87 -17.86 -10.66 -12.04
N PHE A 88 -17.21 -9.84 -12.87
CA PHE A 88 -17.83 -8.65 -13.44
C PHE A 88 -18.04 -8.75 -14.95
N HIS A 89 -17.53 -9.81 -15.60
CA HIS A 89 -17.59 -10.00 -17.06
C HIS A 89 -16.98 -8.82 -17.84
N ILE A 90 -15.96 -8.18 -17.25
CA ILE A 90 -15.25 -7.03 -17.81
C ILE A 90 -13.90 -7.48 -18.36
N ASN A 91 -13.58 -7.02 -19.58
CA ASN A 91 -12.26 -7.21 -20.15
C ASN A 91 -11.29 -6.14 -19.61
N TYR A 92 -10.30 -6.58 -18.82
CA TYR A 92 -9.25 -5.72 -18.25
C TYR A 92 -8.57 -4.80 -19.29
N ASN A 93 -8.38 -5.26 -20.53
CA ASN A 93 -7.68 -4.46 -21.54
C ASN A 93 -8.48 -3.23 -21.98
N ASN A 94 -9.80 -3.25 -21.82
CA ASN A 94 -10.69 -2.15 -22.15
C ASN A 94 -10.81 -1.12 -21.02
N GLU A 95 -10.24 -1.40 -19.84
CA GLU A 95 -10.25 -0.47 -18.72
C GLU A 95 -9.32 0.74 -18.97
N PRO A 96 -9.70 1.93 -18.49
CA PRO A 96 -8.81 3.09 -18.42
C PRO A 96 -7.47 2.78 -17.74
N GLU A 97 -6.37 3.41 -18.19
CA GLU A 97 -5.00 3.15 -17.67
C GLU A 97 -4.89 3.31 -16.14
N ILE A 98 -5.59 4.29 -15.57
CA ILE A 98 -5.65 4.52 -14.12
C ILE A 98 -6.16 3.30 -13.34
N PHE A 99 -6.99 2.46 -13.96
CA PHE A 99 -7.49 1.23 -13.36
C PHE A 99 -6.69 -0.01 -13.76
N LYS A 100 -5.65 0.11 -14.58
CA LYS A 100 -4.84 -1.05 -15.00
C LYS A 100 -3.57 -1.17 -14.17
N LYS A 101 -2.64 -0.23 -14.36
CA LYS A 101 -1.28 -0.30 -13.81
C LYS A 101 -1.09 0.46 -12.51
N GLY A 102 -2.15 1.08 -11.99
CA GLY A 102 -2.07 1.91 -10.80
C GLY A 102 -1.34 3.23 -11.06
N SER A 103 -0.74 3.79 -10.02
CA SER A 103 -0.04 5.08 -10.07
C SER A 103 1.36 4.98 -9.47
N VAL A 104 2.30 5.69 -10.07
CA VAL A 104 3.67 5.86 -9.58
C VAL A 104 3.81 7.31 -9.14
N ILE A 105 4.38 7.53 -7.95
CA ILE A 105 4.70 8.85 -7.42
C ILE A 105 6.22 8.94 -7.37
N PHE A 106 6.75 9.93 -8.08
CA PHE A 106 8.15 10.33 -8.00
C PHE A 106 8.26 11.52 -7.06
N ARG A 107 9.34 11.56 -6.29
CA ARG A 107 9.73 12.77 -5.57
C ARG A 107 10.43 13.70 -6.56
N ASP A 108 9.99 14.95 -6.59
CA ASP A 108 10.64 16.03 -7.37
C ASP A 108 11.93 16.51 -6.69
#